data_AF-A0A952BP11-F1
#
_entry.id   AF-A0A952BP11-F1
#
_cell.length_a   1.000
_cell.length_b   1.000
_cell.length_c   1.000
_cell.angle_alpha   90.00
_cell.angle_beta   90.00
_cell.angle_gamma   90.00
#
_symmetry.space_group_name_H-M   'P 1'
#
loop_
_entity.id
_entity.type
_entity.pdbx_description
1 polymer ?
#
loop_
_entity_poly.entity_id
_entity_poly.type
_entity_poly.pdbx_seq_one_letter_code
_entity_poly.pdbx_strand_id
1 'polypeptide(L)'
;MKRGIQILTELIRNLKWKAVKTFVSHPLFAFPTVWATIESIQLSEMNFGDNPGGNGLANAYRHAVWNVLTALYCSKISSVEKSLKWTEKITNLHEELFPNDEYNRLMDLHNNKVGRNLFLKAHKSGKKSKQELLEMLIKKSKSAVGLRSETEFQDYRDRLVYYPAAE
;
A
#
# COMPACT_ATOMS: atom_id res chain seq x y z
N MET A 1 -3.57 10.96 -18.77
CA MET A 1 -5.01 10.61 -18.75
C MET A 1 -5.32 9.17 -19.15
N LYS A 2 -4.90 8.69 -20.34
CA LYS A 2 -5.25 7.33 -20.82
C LYS A 2 -4.88 6.20 -19.83
N ARG A 3 -3.71 6.26 -19.19
CA ARG A 3 -3.26 5.24 -18.21
C ARG A 3 -4.07 5.21 -16.91
N GLY A 4 -4.44 6.36 -16.36
CA GLY A 4 -5.29 6.43 -15.16
C GLY A 4 -6.69 5.85 -15.41
N ILE A 5 -7.24 6.09 -16.61
CA ILE A 5 -8.51 5.50 -17.05
C ILE A 5 -8.39 3.97 -17.18
N GLN A 6 -7.28 3.47 -17.74
CA GLN A 6 -7.03 2.03 -17.84
C GLN A 6 -6.95 1.37 -16.46
N ILE A 7 -6.17 1.93 -15.52
CA ILE A 7 -6.08 1.42 -14.14
C ILE A 7 -7.46 1.40 -13.49
N LEU A 8 -8.23 2.48 -13.63
CA LEU A 8 -9.58 2.56 -13.08
C LEU A 8 -10.52 1.49 -13.68
N THR A 9 -10.42 1.24 -14.98
CA THR A 9 -11.21 0.21 -15.68
C THR A 9 -10.90 -1.19 -15.13
N GLU A 10 -9.61 -1.50 -14.92
CA GLU A 10 -9.18 -2.78 -14.33
C GLU A 10 -9.66 -2.95 -12.88
N LEU A 11 -9.64 -1.87 -12.09
CA LEU A 11 -10.16 -1.88 -10.72
C LEU A 11 -11.67 -2.16 -10.69
N ILE A 12 -12.43 -1.56 -11.60
CA ILE A 12 -13.89 -1.78 -11.71
C ILE A 12 -14.18 -3.20 -12.14
N ARG A 13 -13.47 -3.73 -13.16
CA ARG A 13 -13.69 -5.07 -13.69
C ARG A 13 -13.54 -6.17 -12.65
N ASN A 14 -12.63 -5.97 -11.69
CA ASN A 14 -12.30 -6.97 -10.68
C ASN A 14 -13.03 -6.73 -9.34
N LEU A 15 -13.95 -5.77 -9.26
CA LEU A 15 -14.55 -5.33 -8.01
C LEU A 15 -15.52 -6.40 -7.44
N LYS A 16 -15.17 -6.99 -6.30
CA LYS A 16 -16.02 -7.96 -5.60
C LYS A 16 -17.12 -7.26 -4.78
N TRP A 17 -18.28 -7.91 -4.62
CA TRP A 17 -19.42 -7.36 -3.85
C TRP A 17 -19.08 -6.92 -2.43
N LYS A 18 -18.19 -7.63 -1.72
CA LYS A 18 -17.75 -7.25 -0.37
C LYS A 18 -17.00 -5.91 -0.36
N ALA A 19 -16.21 -5.63 -1.39
CA ALA A 19 -15.56 -4.33 -1.58
C ALA A 19 -16.59 -3.24 -1.89
N VAL A 20 -17.54 -3.51 -2.81
CA VAL A 20 -18.65 -2.58 -3.13
C VAL A 20 -19.40 -2.18 -1.86
N LYS A 21 -19.87 -3.15 -1.08
CA LYS A 21 -20.60 -2.92 0.17
C LYS A 21 -19.78 -2.07 1.15
N THR A 22 -18.48 -2.34 1.26
CA THR A 22 -17.56 -1.62 2.15
C THR A 22 -17.41 -0.15 1.73
N PHE A 23 -17.21 0.11 0.44
CA PHE A 23 -17.07 1.48 -0.08
C PHE A 23 -18.37 2.27 -0.02
N VAL A 24 -19.52 1.67 -0.36
CA VAL A 24 -20.84 2.31 -0.26
C VAL A 24 -21.16 2.68 1.20
N SER A 25 -20.72 1.88 2.16
CA SER A 25 -20.90 2.18 3.59
C SER A 25 -19.95 3.28 4.12
N HIS A 26 -18.89 3.64 3.37
CA HIS A 26 -17.88 4.62 3.79
C HIS A 26 -17.47 5.54 2.61
N PRO A 27 -18.42 6.27 2.00
CA PRO A 27 -18.19 6.98 0.74
C PRO A 27 -17.11 8.07 0.85
N LEU A 28 -17.04 8.76 2.00
CA LEU A 28 -16.01 9.76 2.25
C LEU A 28 -14.59 9.18 2.24
N PHE A 29 -14.43 7.91 2.63
CA PHE A 29 -13.12 7.23 2.62
C PHE A 29 -12.85 6.49 1.31
N ALA A 30 -13.89 6.12 0.57
CA ALA A 30 -13.78 5.42 -0.70
C ALA A 30 -12.99 6.24 -1.74
N PHE A 31 -13.38 7.50 -1.97
CA PHE A 31 -12.74 8.34 -2.98
C PHE A 31 -11.23 8.56 -2.72
N PRO A 32 -10.80 8.98 -1.51
CA PRO A 32 -9.39 9.05 -1.15
C PRO A 32 -8.63 7.73 -1.35
N THR A 33 -9.26 6.59 -1.08
CA THR A 33 -8.64 5.27 -1.22
C THR A 33 -8.42 4.90 -2.69
N VAL A 34 -9.40 5.16 -3.55
CA VAL A 34 -9.26 4.92 -5.00
C VAL A 34 -8.15 5.80 -5.56
N TRP A 35 -8.09 7.08 -5.15
CA TRP A 35 -7.02 7.98 -5.56
C TRP A 35 -5.64 7.48 -5.10
N ALA A 36 -5.51 7.08 -3.83
CA ALA A 36 -4.29 6.50 -3.28
C ALA A 36 -3.86 5.22 -4.02
N THR A 37 -4.82 4.40 -4.45
CA THR A 37 -4.56 3.16 -5.22
C THR A 37 -3.91 3.51 -6.55
N ILE A 38 -4.52 4.40 -7.32
CA ILE A 38 -4.01 4.84 -8.63
C ILE A 38 -2.61 5.48 -8.48
N GLU A 39 -2.45 6.38 -7.51
CA GLU A 39 -1.19 7.08 -7.28
C GLU A 39 -0.08 6.12 -6.83
N SER A 40 -0.39 5.12 -6.00
CA SER A 40 0.59 4.11 -5.58
C SER A 40 1.11 3.26 -6.74
N ILE A 41 0.24 2.87 -7.68
CA ILE A 41 0.62 2.12 -8.88
C ILE A 41 1.52 2.99 -9.76
N GLN A 42 1.11 4.23 -10.05
CA GLN A 42 1.88 5.16 -10.87
C GLN A 42 3.26 5.46 -10.27
N LEU A 43 3.33 5.73 -8.96
CA LEU A 43 4.59 5.98 -8.28
C LEU A 43 5.49 4.74 -8.29
N SER A 44 4.94 3.54 -8.13
CA SER A 44 5.72 2.31 -8.24
C SER A 44 6.29 2.14 -9.66
N GLU A 45 5.47 2.30 -10.69
CA GLU A 45 5.90 2.22 -12.10
C GLU A 45 7.00 3.24 -12.41
N MET A 46 6.82 4.50 -11.98
CA MET A 46 7.78 5.57 -12.22
C MET A 46 9.14 5.34 -11.55
N ASN A 47 9.16 4.72 -10.36
CA ASN A 47 10.40 4.55 -9.59
C ASN A 47 11.12 3.23 -9.88
N PHE A 48 10.40 2.18 -10.28
CA PHE A 48 10.94 0.81 -10.38
C PHE A 48 10.63 0.09 -11.69
N GLY A 49 9.88 0.70 -12.61
CA GLY A 49 9.48 0.07 -13.87
C GLY A 49 8.32 -0.92 -13.71
N ASP A 50 8.25 -1.91 -14.61
CA ASP A 50 6.97 -2.36 -15.17
C ASP A 50 6.34 -3.62 -14.56
N ASN A 51 6.56 -3.91 -13.26
CA ASN A 51 5.71 -4.89 -12.58
C ASN A 51 5.37 -4.54 -11.12
N PRO A 52 4.51 -3.54 -10.90
CA PRO A 52 3.96 -3.24 -9.58
C PRO A 52 3.08 -4.37 -9.02
N GLY A 53 2.66 -5.36 -9.82
CA GLY A 53 1.81 -6.48 -9.38
C GLY A 53 2.55 -7.79 -9.12
N GLY A 54 3.88 -7.82 -9.27
CA GLY A 54 4.70 -8.98 -8.94
C GLY A 54 5.04 -9.05 -7.45
N ASN A 55 6.08 -9.80 -7.11
CA ASN A 55 6.54 -9.98 -5.72
C ASN A 55 7.86 -9.26 -5.40
N GLY A 56 8.36 -8.43 -6.34
CA GLY A 56 9.61 -7.71 -6.22
C GLY A 56 9.50 -6.38 -5.44
N LEU A 57 10.61 -5.63 -5.44
CA LEU A 57 10.74 -4.34 -4.75
C LEU A 57 9.67 -3.31 -5.14
N ALA A 58 9.27 -3.29 -6.42
CA ALA A 58 8.20 -2.42 -6.92
C ALA A 58 6.90 -2.65 -6.15
N ASN A 59 6.49 -3.92 -5.99
CA ASN A 59 5.27 -4.26 -5.26
C ASN A 59 5.38 -3.92 -3.76
N ALA A 60 6.51 -4.24 -3.13
CA ALA A 60 6.75 -3.87 -1.73
C ALA A 60 6.63 -2.35 -1.49
N TYR A 61 7.20 -1.55 -2.40
CA TYR A 61 7.07 -0.10 -2.38
C TYR A 61 5.61 0.34 -2.63
N ARG A 62 4.92 -0.23 -3.63
CA ARG A 62 3.52 0.05 -3.94
C ARG A 62 2.62 -0.13 -2.72
N HIS A 63 2.69 -1.27 -2.03
CA HIS A 63 1.87 -1.55 -0.84
C HIS A 63 2.12 -0.56 0.29
N ALA A 64 3.38 -0.21 0.53
CA ALA A 64 3.73 0.77 1.55
C ALA A 64 3.24 2.19 1.19
N VAL A 65 3.42 2.62 -0.08
CA VAL A 65 2.88 3.89 -0.60
C VAL A 65 1.37 3.91 -0.49
N TRP A 66 0.69 2.84 -0.91
CA TRP A 66 -0.77 2.75 -0.86
C TRP A 66 -1.30 2.96 0.55
N ASN A 67 -0.66 2.36 1.56
CA ASN A 67 -1.05 2.53 2.95
C ASN A 67 -0.78 3.95 3.48
N VAL A 68 0.39 4.51 3.15
CA VAL A 68 0.74 5.90 3.54
C VAL A 68 -0.24 6.90 2.92
N LEU A 69 -0.50 6.81 1.62
CA LEU A 69 -1.36 7.75 0.91
C LEU A 69 -2.83 7.60 1.33
N THR A 70 -3.32 6.37 1.51
CA THR A 70 -4.69 6.15 1.99
C THR A 70 -4.88 6.77 3.37
N ALA A 71 -3.94 6.53 4.30
CA ALA A 71 -4.00 7.10 5.64
C ALA A 71 -3.88 8.64 5.61
N LEU A 72 -2.94 9.17 4.81
CA LEU A 72 -2.75 10.61 4.64
C LEU A 72 -4.01 11.29 4.10
N TYR A 73 -4.60 10.79 3.02
CA TYR A 73 -5.76 11.43 2.42
C TYR A 73 -7.00 11.30 3.28
N CYS A 74 -7.24 10.13 3.89
CA CYS A 74 -8.35 9.96 4.83
C CYS A 74 -8.17 10.85 6.07
N SER A 75 -6.94 11.12 6.52
CA SER A 75 -6.69 12.02 7.66
C SER A 75 -6.99 13.50 7.39
N LYS A 76 -7.22 13.89 6.13
CA LYS A 76 -7.68 15.25 5.79
C LYS A 76 -9.17 15.46 6.07
N ILE A 77 -9.93 14.36 6.20
CA ILE A 77 -11.38 14.37 6.37
C ILE A 77 -11.83 13.66 7.65
N SER A 78 -10.90 13.07 8.39
CA SER A 78 -11.16 12.39 9.66
C SER A 78 -9.93 12.37 10.56
N SER A 79 -10.08 11.86 11.78
CA SER A 79 -8.96 11.66 12.70
C SER A 79 -7.95 10.64 12.14
N VAL A 80 -6.67 10.83 12.43
CA VAL A 80 -5.59 9.88 12.08
C VAL A 80 -5.90 8.45 12.51
N GLU A 81 -6.48 8.25 13.70
CA GLU A 81 -6.86 6.93 14.19
C GLU A 81 -7.90 6.25 13.30
N LYS A 82 -9.02 6.93 12.98
CA LYS A 82 -10.05 6.43 12.06
C LYS A 82 -9.47 6.15 10.67
N SER A 83 -8.57 7.01 10.19
CA SER A 83 -7.91 6.83 8.90
C SER A 83 -7.01 5.60 8.88
N LEU A 84 -6.23 5.35 9.93
CA LEU A 84 -5.39 4.16 10.04
C LEU A 84 -6.23 2.87 10.14
N LYS A 85 -7.31 2.90 10.94
CA LYS A 85 -8.28 1.78 11.03
C LYS A 85 -8.91 1.48 9.67
N TRP A 86 -9.29 2.52 8.93
CA TRP A 86 -9.82 2.37 7.57
C TRP A 86 -8.77 1.79 6.62
N THR A 87 -7.55 2.36 6.60
CA THR A 87 -6.46 1.88 5.75
C THR A 87 -6.17 0.41 5.98
N GLU A 88 -6.05 -0.02 7.24
CA GLU A 88 -5.87 -1.43 7.57
C GLU A 88 -7.04 -2.30 7.11
N LYS A 89 -8.28 -1.88 7.40
CA LYS A 89 -9.48 -2.61 6.98
C LYS A 89 -9.53 -2.81 5.47
N ILE A 90 -9.30 -1.75 4.67
CA ILE A 90 -9.46 -1.82 3.22
C ILE A 90 -8.32 -2.58 2.55
N THR A 91 -7.10 -2.47 3.08
CA THR A 91 -5.95 -3.21 2.54
C THR A 91 -6.01 -4.69 2.91
N ASN A 92 -6.39 -5.04 4.14
CA ASN A 92 -6.64 -6.44 4.50
C ASN A 92 -7.79 -7.06 3.69
N LEU A 93 -8.85 -6.28 3.43
CA LEU A 93 -9.95 -6.73 2.57
C LEU A 93 -9.48 -6.98 1.13
N HIS A 94 -8.55 -6.19 0.61
CA HIS A 94 -7.96 -6.44 -0.71
C HIS A 94 -7.22 -7.78 -0.75
N GLU A 95 -6.32 -8.03 0.22
CA GLU A 95 -5.60 -9.32 0.30
C GLU A 95 -6.53 -10.53 0.49
N GLU A 96 -7.70 -10.34 1.10
CA GLU A 96 -8.73 -11.39 1.23
C GLU A 96 -9.45 -11.67 -0.10
N LEU A 97 -9.75 -10.61 -0.86
CA LEU A 97 -10.57 -10.70 -2.08
C LEU A 97 -9.76 -11.07 -3.33
N PHE A 98 -8.45 -10.86 -3.29
CA PHE A 98 -7.50 -11.15 -4.36
C PHE A 98 -6.35 -11.99 -3.78
N PRO A 99 -6.61 -13.25 -3.41
CA PRO A 99 -5.63 -14.07 -2.71
C PRO A 99 -4.39 -14.34 -3.58
N ASN A 100 -3.23 -14.02 -3.02
CA ASN A 100 -1.92 -14.49 -3.48
C ASN A 100 -1.56 -15.81 -2.75
N ASP A 101 -0.48 -16.48 -3.15
CA ASP A 101 0.14 -17.52 -2.32
C ASP A 101 0.52 -16.97 -0.93
N GLU A 102 0.66 -17.87 0.04
CA GLU A 102 0.81 -17.51 1.46
C GLU A 102 1.99 -16.56 1.69
N TYR A 103 3.12 -16.84 1.06
CA TYR A 103 4.32 -16.02 1.15
C TYR A 103 4.10 -14.60 0.62
N ASN A 104 3.59 -14.47 -0.61
CA ASN A 104 3.31 -13.17 -1.22
C ASN A 104 2.27 -12.38 -0.42
N ARG A 105 1.24 -13.05 0.10
CA ARG A 105 0.25 -12.43 0.98
C ARG A 105 0.88 -11.92 2.29
N LEU A 106 1.80 -12.67 2.91
CA LEU A 106 2.51 -12.23 4.11
C LEU A 106 3.41 -11.01 3.84
N MET A 107 4.09 -11.00 2.70
CA MET A 107 4.88 -9.86 2.24
C MET A 107 4.00 -8.61 2.05
N ASP A 108 2.86 -8.74 1.37
CA ASP A 108 1.92 -7.63 1.15
C ASP A 108 1.38 -7.10 2.48
N LEU A 109 0.95 -7.98 3.39
CA LEU A 109 0.50 -7.61 4.74
C LEU A 109 1.58 -6.90 5.56
N HIS A 110 2.83 -7.36 5.47
CA HIS A 110 3.97 -6.74 6.14
C HIS A 110 4.23 -5.33 5.61
N ASN A 111 4.36 -5.17 4.29
CA ASN A 111 4.62 -3.88 3.66
C ASN A 111 3.45 -2.90 3.85
N ASN A 112 2.21 -3.41 3.85
CA ASN A 112 1.02 -2.64 4.23
C ASN A 112 1.20 -2.04 5.64
N LYS A 113 1.60 -2.86 6.62
CA LYS A 113 1.86 -2.42 8.01
C LYS A 113 3.03 -1.44 8.10
N VAL A 114 4.12 -1.66 7.35
CA VAL A 114 5.27 -0.71 7.29
C VAL A 114 4.80 0.67 6.84
N GLY A 115 3.95 0.75 5.81
CA GLY A 115 3.36 2.00 5.35
C GLY A 115 2.52 2.70 6.42
N ARG A 116 1.60 1.96 7.08
CA ARG A 116 0.78 2.52 8.17
C ARG A 116 1.62 3.04 9.34
N ASN A 117 2.65 2.27 9.73
CA ASN A 117 3.56 2.64 10.81
C ASN A 117 4.38 3.88 10.47
N LEU A 118 4.84 4.02 9.22
CA LEU A 118 5.56 5.20 8.76
C LEU A 118 4.69 6.45 8.89
N PHE A 119 3.44 6.38 8.40
CA PHE A 119 2.49 7.50 8.52
C PHE A 119 2.23 7.88 9.98
N LEU A 120 2.00 6.90 10.86
CA LEU A 120 1.77 7.15 12.29
C LEU A 120 3.00 7.78 12.97
N LYS A 121 4.20 7.25 12.73
CA LYS A 121 5.45 7.79 13.28
C LYS A 121 5.67 9.22 12.80
N ALA A 122 5.51 9.47 11.50
CA ALA A 122 5.58 10.80 10.92
C ALA A 122 4.60 11.76 11.59
N HIS A 123 3.32 11.39 11.69
CA HIS A 123 2.30 12.21 12.34
C HIS A 123 2.66 12.56 13.79
N LYS A 124 3.16 11.59 14.57
CA LYS A 124 3.58 11.80 15.97
C LYS A 124 4.81 12.70 16.10
N SER A 125 5.75 12.63 15.15
CA SER A 125 6.97 13.44 15.14
C SER A 125 6.78 14.87 14.60
N GLY A 126 5.57 15.20 14.14
CA GLY A 126 5.24 16.45 13.45
C GLY A 126 4.72 16.17 12.04
N LYS A 127 3.58 16.79 11.68
CA LYS A 127 2.90 16.56 10.39
C LYS A 127 3.89 16.68 9.22
N LYS A 128 4.07 15.59 8.49
CA LYS A 128 4.89 15.51 7.27
C LYS A 128 4.04 15.75 6.03
N SER A 129 4.62 16.44 5.06
CA SER A 129 4.03 16.61 3.72
C SER A 129 3.98 15.27 2.97
N LYS A 130 3.14 15.21 1.91
CA LYS A 130 3.10 14.05 1.02
C LYS A 130 4.49 13.72 0.46
N GLN A 131 5.23 14.75 0.04
CA GLN A 131 6.56 14.59 -0.55
C GLN A 131 7.55 13.99 0.44
N GLU A 132 7.64 14.52 1.66
CA GLU A 132 8.51 13.97 2.70
C GLU A 132 8.20 12.50 2.99
N LEU A 133 6.91 12.13 3.06
CA LEU A 133 6.51 10.74 3.28
C LEU A 133 6.95 9.81 2.13
N LEU A 134 6.84 10.27 0.88
CA LEU A 134 7.28 9.52 -0.29
C LEU A 134 8.82 9.40 -0.33
N GLU A 135 9.55 10.46 -0.01
CA GLU A 135 11.01 10.45 0.11
C GLU A 135 11.49 9.46 1.19
N MET A 136 10.79 9.40 2.33
CA MET A 136 11.06 8.41 3.37
C MET A 136 10.85 6.96 2.86
N LEU A 137 9.81 6.72 2.05
CA LEU A 137 9.57 5.40 1.44
C LEU A 137 10.62 5.04 0.40
N ILE A 138 11.05 6.00 -0.43
CA ILE A 138 12.17 5.80 -1.36
C ILE A 138 13.44 5.46 -0.58
N LYS A 139 13.75 6.18 0.50
CA LYS A 139 14.90 5.84 1.35
C LYS A 139 14.79 4.44 1.94
N LYS A 140 13.60 4.02 2.38
CA LYS A 140 13.37 2.64 2.87
C LYS A 140 13.59 1.59 1.78
N SER A 141 13.18 1.87 0.54
CA SER A 141 13.34 0.93 -0.59
C SER A 141 14.81 0.61 -0.90
N LYS A 142 15.73 1.57 -0.71
CA LYS A 142 17.19 1.36 -0.85
C LYS A 142 17.76 0.37 0.17
N SER A 143 17.03 0.17 1.26
CA SER A 143 17.34 -0.80 2.31
C SER A 143 16.25 -1.87 2.39
N ALA A 144 15.53 -2.18 1.32
CA ALA A 144 14.61 -3.30 1.34
C ALA A 144 15.38 -4.62 1.44
N VAL A 145 14.76 -5.67 1.97
CA VAL A 145 15.38 -6.99 2.14
C VAL A 145 14.65 -8.01 1.28
N GLY A 146 15.40 -8.72 0.45
CA GLY A 146 14.88 -9.90 -0.25
C GLY A 146 14.82 -11.08 0.72
N LEU A 147 13.62 -11.56 1.04
CA LEU A 147 13.43 -12.70 1.93
C LEU A 147 13.18 -13.97 1.12
N ARG A 148 13.54 -15.13 1.68
CA ARG A 148 13.29 -16.46 1.09
C ARG A 148 12.44 -17.35 2.00
N SER A 149 12.18 -16.94 3.24
CA SER A 149 11.34 -17.66 4.19
C SER A 149 10.38 -16.73 4.94
N GLU A 150 9.18 -17.24 5.21
CA GLU A 150 8.15 -16.55 6.00
C GLU A 150 8.57 -16.31 7.45
N THR A 151 9.49 -17.11 7.96
CA THR A 151 9.97 -17.00 9.35
C THR A 151 10.76 -15.70 9.57
N GLU A 152 11.32 -15.12 8.52
CA GLU A 152 12.21 -13.95 8.59
C GLU A 152 11.45 -12.61 8.71
N PHE A 153 10.14 -12.56 8.40
CA PHE A 153 9.37 -11.30 8.42
C PHE A 153 9.43 -10.58 9.77
N GLN A 154 9.50 -11.33 10.87
CA GLN A 154 9.52 -10.79 12.24
C GLN A 154 10.81 -10.01 12.56
N ASP A 155 11.90 -10.32 11.86
CA ASP A 155 13.21 -9.69 12.06
C ASP A 155 13.30 -8.33 11.35
N TYR A 156 12.39 -8.06 10.41
CA TYR A 156 12.41 -6.88 9.54
C TYR A 156 11.19 -5.98 9.68
N ARG A 157 10.60 -5.91 10.88
CA ARG A 157 9.34 -5.19 11.20
C ARG A 157 9.23 -3.74 10.70
N ASP A 158 10.35 -3.04 10.54
CA ASP A 158 10.38 -1.63 10.08
C ASP A 158 11.00 -1.46 8.68
N ARG A 159 11.39 -2.55 8.00
CA ARG A 159 11.97 -2.53 6.64
C ARG A 159 10.95 -3.04 5.63
N LEU A 160 11.07 -2.54 4.40
CA LEU A 160 10.37 -3.15 3.27
C LEU A 160 11.01 -4.51 2.97
N VAL A 161 10.18 -5.46 2.61
CA VAL A 161 10.58 -6.83 2.31
C VAL A 161 9.99 -7.23 0.96
N TYR A 162 10.72 -8.03 0.20
CA TYR A 162 10.27 -8.48 -1.12
C TYR A 162 10.80 -9.88 -1.41
N TYR A 163 10.32 -10.48 -2.49
CA TYR A 163 10.91 -11.69 -3.04
C TYR A 163 12.01 -11.34 -4.05
N PRO A 164 13.28 -11.71 -3.79
CA PRO A 164 14.33 -11.55 -4.78
C PRO A 164 14.07 -12.54 -5.92
N ALA A 165 14.20 -12.08 -7.17
CA ALA A 165 14.20 -13.01 -8.30
C ALA A 165 15.29 -14.07 -8.08
N ALA A 166 15.04 -15.32 -8.49
CA ALA A 166 16.09 -16.33 -8.51
C ALA A 166 17.21 -15.82 -9.43
N GLU A 167 18.44 -15.79 -8.91
CA GLU A 167 19.66 -15.53 -9.69
C GLU A 167 19.95 -16.71 -10.63
#